data_AF-A0A920BHD6-F1
#
_entry.id   AF-A0A920BHD6-F1
#
_cell.length_a   1.000
_cell.length_b   1.000
_cell.length_c   1.000
_cell.angle_alpha   90.00
_cell.angle_beta   90.00
_cell.angle_gamma   90.00
#
_symmetry.space_group_name_H-M   'P 1'
#
loop_
_entity.id
_entity.type
_entity.pdbx_description
1 polymer ?
#
loop_
_entity_poly.entity_id
_entity_poly.type
_entity_poly.pdbx_seq_one_letter_code
_entity_poly.pdbx_strand_id
1 'polypeptide(L)'
;MNDNDSLQSAIVTTGFSYRPERREFQGGMLQHILPRIGDIRRFGSAALDLCWLATGRVDAFYEEGLNLWDYAAGSLIVSEPEAPLEL
;
A
#
# COMPACT_ATOMS: atom_id res chain seq x y z
N MET A 1 18.97 -12.34 8.55
CA MET A 1 18.70 -11.59 7.29
C MET A 1 18.88 -10.13 7.63
N ASN A 2 19.69 -9.39 6.87
CA ASN A 2 19.80 -7.95 7.06
C ASN A 2 18.50 -7.29 6.57
N ASP A 3 18.00 -6.27 7.27
CA ASP A 3 16.74 -5.58 6.92
C ASP A 3 16.70 -5.07 5.47
N ASN A 4 17.87 -4.84 4.87
CA ASN A 4 18.03 -4.40 3.49
C ASN A 4 17.68 -5.50 2.46
N ASP A 5 17.95 -6.78 2.77
CA ASP A 5 17.55 -7.90 1.91
C ASP A 5 16.03 -8.09 1.93
N SER A 6 15.37 -7.88 3.08
CA SER A 6 13.91 -7.96 3.18
C SER A 6 13.21 -6.83 2.43
N LEU A 7 13.77 -5.62 2.46
CA LEU A 7 13.15 -4.48 1.76
C LEU A 7 13.28 -4.63 0.25
N GLN A 8 14.42 -5.09 -0.27
CA GLN A 8 14.63 -5.32 -1.71
C GLN A 8 13.74 -6.44 -2.29
N SER A 9 13.17 -7.32 -1.46
CA SER A 9 12.14 -8.28 -1.89
C SER A 9 10.71 -7.77 -1.75
N ALA A 10 10.50 -6.64 -1.06
CA ALA A 10 9.17 -6.16 -0.71
C ALA A 10 8.39 -5.66 -1.95
N ILE A 11 7.12 -6.06 -2.02
CA ILE A 11 6.13 -5.57 -2.97
C ILE A 11 5.29 -4.50 -2.28
N VAL A 12 5.34 -3.28 -2.80
CA VAL A 12 4.60 -2.14 -2.24
C VAL A 12 3.42 -1.77 -3.14
N THR A 13 2.25 -1.49 -2.56
CA THR A 13 1.09 -0.94 -3.28
C THR A 13 0.96 0.57 -3.08
N THR A 14 0.49 1.25 -4.11
CA THR A 14 0.17 2.68 -4.07
C THR A 14 -0.99 3.02 -5.00
N GLY A 15 -1.62 4.16 -4.75
CA GLY A 15 -2.46 4.85 -5.71
C GLY A 15 -1.92 6.23 -6.11
N PHE A 16 -2.63 6.88 -7.02
CA PHE A 16 -2.28 8.20 -7.54
C PHE A 16 -3.53 9.08 -7.61
N SER A 17 -3.40 10.34 -7.21
CA SER A 17 -4.49 11.30 -7.26
C SER A 17 -4.99 11.51 -8.69
N TYR A 18 -6.26 11.85 -8.86
CA TYR A 18 -6.76 12.32 -10.17
C TYR A 18 -6.25 13.73 -10.53
N ARG A 19 -5.76 14.49 -9.54
CA ARG A 19 -5.21 15.84 -9.74
C ARG A 19 -3.78 15.77 -10.29
N PRO A 20 -3.47 16.37 -11.46
CA PRO A 20 -2.14 16.32 -12.06
C PRO A 20 -1.02 16.82 -11.15
N GLU A 21 -1.25 17.90 -10.41
CA GLU A 21 -0.23 18.52 -9.55
C GLU A 21 0.17 17.59 -8.40
N ARG A 22 -0.80 16.85 -7.85
CA ARG A 22 -0.53 15.83 -6.83
C ARG A 22 0.19 14.61 -7.41
N ARG A 23 -0.13 14.22 -8.63
CA ARG A 23 0.56 13.11 -9.30
C ARG A 23 2.02 13.40 -9.58
N GLU A 24 2.36 14.64 -9.90
CA GLU A 24 3.76 15.04 -10.07
C GLU A 24 4.57 14.83 -8.78
N PHE A 25 4.04 15.29 -7.65
CA PHE A 25 4.64 15.07 -6.34
C PHE A 25 4.75 13.57 -6.00
N GLN A 26 3.67 12.82 -6.18
CA GLN A 26 3.64 11.37 -5.91
C GLN A 26 4.61 10.60 -6.82
N GLY A 27 4.75 11.00 -8.08
CA GLY A 27 5.74 10.45 -9.02
C GLY A 27 7.18 10.73 -8.58
N GLY A 28 7.45 11.90 -8.01
CA GLY A 28 8.75 12.22 -7.42
C GLY A 28 9.11 11.30 -6.25
N MET A 29 8.14 10.91 -5.41
CA MET A 29 8.39 9.94 -4.34
C MET A 29 8.82 8.58 -4.87
N LEU A 30 8.27 8.11 -5.99
CA LEU A 30 8.64 6.83 -6.59
C LEU A 30 10.13 6.74 -6.93
N GLN A 31 10.73 7.83 -7.39
CA GLN A 31 12.16 7.87 -7.71
C GLN A 31 13.04 7.53 -6.50
N HIS A 32 12.54 7.79 -5.28
CA HIS A 32 13.25 7.53 -4.03
C HIS A 32 12.95 6.14 -3.46
N ILE A 33 11.75 5.61 -3.72
CA ILE A 33 11.26 4.34 -3.18
C ILE A 33 11.70 3.16 -4.05
N LEU A 34 11.53 3.24 -5.38
CA LEU A 34 11.77 2.13 -6.32
C LEU A 34 13.16 1.48 -6.19
N PRO A 35 14.27 2.21 -5.97
CA PRO A 35 15.59 1.57 -5.83
C PRO A 35 15.78 0.76 -4.54
N ARG A 36 14.86 0.87 -3.59
CA ARG A 36 14.97 0.26 -2.24
C ARG A 36 14.04 -0.93 -2.06
N ILE A 37 13.06 -1.09 -2.93
CA ILE A 37 12.03 -2.14 -2.86
C ILE A 37 12.16 -3.10 -4.05
N GLY A 38 11.47 -4.24 -3.98
CA GLY A 38 11.48 -5.22 -5.06
C GLY A 38 10.61 -4.82 -6.24
N ASP A 39 9.37 -4.40 -5.97
CA ASP A 39 8.44 -3.99 -7.01
C ASP A 39 7.34 -3.08 -6.46
N ILE A 40 6.69 -2.34 -7.35
CA ILE A 40 5.49 -1.57 -7.04
C ILE A 40 4.27 -2.07 -7.81
N ARG A 41 3.14 -2.12 -7.13
CA ARG A 41 1.84 -2.47 -7.71
C ARG A 41 0.87 -1.30 -7.57
N ARG A 42 0.01 -1.13 -8.58
CA ARG A 42 -1.05 -0.13 -8.59
C ARG A 42 -2.34 -0.77 -9.08
N PHE A 43 -3.22 -1.08 -8.14
CA PHE A 43 -4.46 -1.81 -8.44
C PHE A 43 -5.70 -0.91 -8.52
N GLY A 44 -5.60 0.32 -7.98
CA GLY A 44 -6.65 1.34 -8.14
C GLY A 44 -7.78 1.24 -7.11
N SER A 45 -7.57 0.56 -5.98
CA SER A 45 -8.52 0.51 -4.87
C SER A 45 -7.76 0.36 -3.54
N ALA A 46 -7.71 1.42 -2.74
CA ALA A 46 -7.07 1.42 -1.44
C ALA A 46 -7.65 0.36 -0.48
N ALA A 47 -8.97 0.15 -0.51
CA ALA A 47 -9.62 -0.89 0.28
C ALA A 47 -9.09 -2.29 -0.08
N LEU A 48 -8.89 -2.57 -1.37
CA LEU A 48 -8.35 -3.85 -1.83
C LEU A 48 -6.86 -3.99 -1.49
N ASP A 49 -6.10 -2.91 -1.62
CA ASP A 49 -4.68 -2.86 -1.26
C ASP A 49 -4.47 -3.18 0.22
N LEU A 50 -5.32 -2.66 1.10
CA LEU A 50 -5.31 -2.98 2.52
C LEU A 50 -5.68 -4.44 2.80
N CYS A 51 -6.69 -5.00 2.12
CA CYS A 51 -6.99 -6.44 2.25
C CYS A 51 -5.84 -7.33 1.77
N TRP A 52 -5.11 -6.94 0.73
CA TRP A 52 -3.91 -7.65 0.31
C TRP A 52 -2.78 -7.55 1.31
N LEU A 53 -2.60 -6.37 1.92
CA LEU A 53 -1.65 -6.19 3.00
C LEU A 53 -1.97 -7.10 4.18
N ALA A 54 -3.23 -7.12 4.62
CA ALA A 54 -3.68 -7.99 5.72
C ALA A 54 -3.45 -9.48 5.44
N THR A 55 -3.54 -9.90 4.18
CA THR A 55 -3.34 -11.30 3.75
C THR A 55 -1.90 -11.62 3.32
N GLY A 56 -0.96 -10.69 3.48
CA GLY A 56 0.46 -10.89 3.15
C GLY A 56 0.73 -11.05 1.64
N ARG A 57 -0.18 -10.61 0.77
CA ARG A 57 0.03 -10.61 -0.69
C ARG A 57 0.92 -9.46 -1.17
N VAL A 58 1.01 -8.42 -0.35
CA VAL A 58 1.89 -7.25 -0.51
C VAL A 58 2.44 -6.90 0.87
N ASP A 59 3.59 -6.25 0.90
CA ASP A 59 4.35 -6.03 2.14
C ASP A 59 4.10 -4.63 2.74
N ALA A 60 3.69 -3.67 1.91
CA ALA A 60 3.33 -2.33 2.37
C ALA A 60 2.34 -1.65 1.43
N PHE A 61 1.59 -0.69 1.98
CA PHE A 61 0.69 0.19 1.25
C PHE A 61 0.97 1.65 1.63
N TYR A 62 1.01 2.55 0.64
CA TYR A 62 0.99 3.99 0.89
C TYR A 62 0.16 4.72 -0.17
N GLU A 63 -0.63 5.71 0.22
CA GLU A 63 -1.35 6.57 -0.70
C GLU A 63 -1.69 7.90 -0.02
N GLU A 64 -1.77 8.98 -0.79
CA GLU A 64 -2.17 10.30 -0.31
C GLU A 64 -3.47 10.75 -0.96
N GLY A 65 -4.36 11.36 -0.16
CA GLY A 65 -5.59 11.98 -0.66
C GLY A 65 -6.79 11.04 -0.70
N LEU A 66 -6.76 9.95 0.04
CA LEU A 66 -7.91 9.07 0.27
C LEU A 66 -8.95 9.75 1.16
N ASN A 67 -10.22 9.46 0.91
CA ASN A 67 -11.27 9.77 1.86
C ASN A 67 -11.35 8.69 2.92
N LEU A 68 -11.95 9.02 4.07
CA LEU A 68 -12.10 8.06 5.17
C LEU A 68 -12.80 6.75 4.72
N TRP A 69 -13.81 6.85 3.86
CA TRP A 69 -14.53 5.66 3.37
C TRP A 69 -13.71 4.77 2.43
N ASP A 70 -12.62 5.28 1.85
CA ASP A 70 -11.76 4.50 0.96
C ASP A 70 -10.87 3.51 1.74
N TYR A 71 -10.58 3.78 3.02
CA TYR A 71 -9.66 2.98 3.83
C TYR A 71 -10.16 2.55 5.21
N ALA A 72 -11.24 3.13 5.75
CA ALA A 72 -11.67 2.85 7.12
C ALA A 72 -11.86 1.35 7.40
N ALA A 73 -12.61 0.65 6.55
CA ALA A 73 -12.81 -0.80 6.68
C ALA A 73 -11.50 -1.58 6.51
N GLY A 74 -10.71 -1.25 5.48
CA GLY A 74 -9.43 -1.91 5.22
C GLY A 74 -8.42 -1.72 6.35
N SER A 75 -8.42 -0.55 7.01
CA SER A 75 -7.51 -0.27 8.12
C SER A 75 -7.80 -1.13 9.34
N LEU A 76 -9.07 -1.41 9.62
CA LEU A 76 -9.46 -2.36 10.67
C LEU A 76 -8.99 -3.77 10.32
N ILE A 77 -9.24 -4.21 9.08
CA ILE A 77 -8.82 -5.54 8.58
C ILE A 77 -7.31 -5.72 8.70
N VAL A 78 -6.50 -4.73 8.31
CA VAL A 78 -5.03 -4.78 8.43
C VAL A 78 -4.57 -4.79 9.89
N SER A 79 -5.28 -4.09 10.79
CA SER A 79 -4.94 -4.11 12.22
C SER A 79 -5.31 -5.42 12.93
N GLU A 80 -6.23 -6.20 12.35
CA GLU A 80 -6.75 -7.44 12.93
C GLU A 80 -6.72 -8.61 11.93
N PRO A 81 -5.55 -8.97 11.34
CA PRO A 81 -5.47 -9.95 10.25
C PRO A 81 -5.89 -11.37 10.67
N GLU A 82 -5.96 -11.63 11.97
CA GLU A 82 -6.26 -12.95 12.56
C GLU A 82 -7.61 -12.99 13.30
N ALA A 83 -8.41 -11.92 13.25
CA ALA A 83 -9.70 -11.90 13.93
C ALA A 83 -10.63 -12.97 13.33
N PRO A 84 -11.19 -13.88 14.15
CA PRO A 84 -12.13 -14.89 13.67
C PRO A 84 -13.39 -14.19 13.14
N LEU A 85 -13.80 -14.58 11.94
CA LEU A 85 -15.07 -14.14 11.36
C LEU A 85 -16.22 -14.81 12.13
N GLU A 86 -16.81 -14.11 13.09
CA GLU A 86 -18.13 -14.45 13.64
C GLU A 86 -19.20 -13.89 12.69
N LEU A 87 -19.88 -14.79 11.96
CA LEU A 87 -21.03 -14.50 11.08
C LEU A 87 -22.31 -15.09 11.67
#